data_AF-A0A2E5Z4A0-F1
#
_entry.id   AF-A0A2E5Z4A0-F1
#
_cell.length_a   1.000
_cell.length_b   1.000
_cell.length_c   1.000
_cell.angle_alpha   90.00
_cell.angle_beta   90.00
_cell.angle_gamma   90.00
#
_symmetry.space_group_name_H-M   'P 1'
#
loop_
_entity.id
_entity.type
_entity.pdbx_description
1 polymer ?
#
loop_
_entity_poly.entity_id
_entity_poly.type
_entity_poly.pdbx_seq_one_letter_code
_entity_poly.pdbx_strand_id
1 'polypeptide(L)'
;MKDPSQNIFDKTSVNNKHVADSENNKSDPEQIICACANLKLNDFERMVRELNDQSFGDILIKTEAGNTCTACLLDLEYFFVKAKSQNYKKYEKEVDRLNLKNKSSINIKQQFYKAIDSIAPPIAWAPTNFIPIIKGSSIETWLTITNHDLLFSDRKSAPIKVTLKIRDKKGRCICKKKLLVGLGDELKLRLDKHLTYDSKPLTVGAAYINTHAVYPAMRGTIRPQFEILAPKGACALHAQGDVGPGDTWFTVQNRPNDQRLFFVLVNTFHRPQSVSISLPFELYPSGLAPKTVDNLYLPAHGTEVYEINCDELLSKALSEKPFSINVKTERSCRVYLLCGSANLDQFSIDHR
;
A
#
# COMPACT_ATOMS: atom_id res chain seq x y z
N MET A 1 36.69 -14.63 34.63
CA MET A 1 35.98 -13.62 33.81
C MET A 1 35.15 -14.36 32.78
N LYS A 2 33.86 -14.56 33.06
CA LYS A 2 32.89 -15.24 32.20
C LYS A 2 31.80 -14.24 31.83
N ASP A 3 31.45 -14.24 30.56
CA ASP A 3 30.51 -13.38 29.85
C ASP A 3 29.06 -13.63 30.31
N PRO A 4 28.30 -12.61 30.78
CA PRO A 4 26.90 -12.75 31.12
C PRO A 4 26.03 -12.08 30.04
N SER A 5 25.65 -12.84 29.01
CA SER A 5 24.55 -12.47 28.12
C SER A 5 23.59 -13.66 27.97
N GLN A 6 22.83 -13.93 29.02
CA GLN A 6 21.71 -14.87 29.00
C GLN A 6 20.38 -14.13 28.95
N ASN A 7 19.70 -14.34 27.81
CA ASN A 7 18.27 -14.66 27.67
C ASN A 7 17.30 -14.14 28.73
N ILE A 8 16.56 -13.09 28.35
CA ILE A 8 15.20 -12.86 28.84
C ILE A 8 14.34 -12.53 27.61
N PHE A 9 13.74 -13.55 27.01
CA PHE A 9 12.56 -13.40 26.18
C PHE A 9 11.41 -14.06 26.93
N ASP A 10 10.64 -13.22 27.60
CA ASP A 10 9.39 -13.58 28.26
C ASP A 10 8.40 -14.06 27.19
N LYS A 11 8.02 -15.34 27.28
CA LYS A 11 6.94 -15.93 26.48
C LYS A 11 5.62 -15.65 27.19
N THR A 12 5.03 -14.49 26.96
CA THR A 12 3.60 -14.28 27.20
C THR A 12 2.81 -14.90 26.05
N SER A 13 2.47 -16.18 26.20
CA SER A 13 1.48 -16.85 25.35
C SER A 13 0.10 -16.25 25.64
N VAL A 14 -0.30 -15.25 24.85
CA VAL A 14 -1.68 -14.77 24.81
C VAL A 14 -2.50 -15.85 24.11
N ASN A 15 -3.33 -16.53 24.90
CA ASN A 15 -4.21 -17.59 24.47
C ASN A 15 -5.41 -16.96 23.72
N ASN A 16 -5.22 -16.58 22.46
CA ASN A 16 -6.31 -16.16 21.58
C ASN A 16 -7.09 -17.40 21.12
N LYS A 17 -7.95 -17.88 22.01
CA LYS A 17 -8.90 -18.96 21.74
C LYS A 17 -10.30 -18.38 21.55
N HIS A 18 -10.46 -17.52 20.54
CA HIS A 18 -11.76 -17.13 20.01
C HIS A 18 -11.61 -16.83 18.52
N VAL A 19 -12.67 -17.12 17.77
CA VAL A 19 -12.81 -17.07 16.30
C VAL A 19 -12.43 -18.37 15.58
N ALA A 20 -13.14 -19.46 15.90
CA ALA A 20 -13.28 -20.61 15.01
C ALA A 20 -14.63 -21.35 15.23
N ASP A 21 -15.72 -20.61 15.47
CA ASP A 21 -17.08 -21.16 15.60
C ASP A 21 -18.09 -20.33 14.78
N SER A 22 -17.88 -20.17 13.47
CA SER A 22 -18.85 -19.46 12.61
C SER A 22 -19.48 -20.34 11.51
N GLU A 23 -19.34 -21.66 11.57
CA GLU A 23 -19.83 -22.55 10.51
C GLU A 23 -21.33 -22.90 10.57
N ASN A 24 -22.15 -22.21 11.38
CA ASN A 24 -23.60 -22.47 11.37
C ASN A 24 -24.53 -21.27 11.64
N ASN A 25 -24.03 -20.03 11.51
CA ASN A 25 -24.93 -18.88 11.50
C ASN A 25 -25.63 -18.80 10.14
N LYS A 26 -26.81 -19.43 10.05
CA LYS A 26 -27.80 -19.06 9.03
C LYS A 26 -28.07 -17.56 9.21
N SER A 27 -27.57 -16.75 8.26
CA SER A 27 -27.84 -15.32 8.23
C SER A 27 -29.35 -15.10 8.24
N ASP A 28 -29.83 -14.31 9.20
CA ASP A 28 -31.24 -13.96 9.29
C ASP A 28 -31.65 -13.22 8.00
N PRO A 29 -32.58 -13.74 7.18
CA PRO A 29 -32.99 -13.10 5.93
C PRO A 29 -33.58 -11.69 6.14
N GLU A 30 -34.07 -11.40 7.35
CA GLU A 30 -34.60 -10.09 7.72
C GLU A 30 -33.52 -9.13 8.26
N GLN A 31 -32.25 -9.57 8.32
CA GLN A 31 -31.14 -8.73 8.75
C GLN A 31 -31.02 -7.49 7.86
N ILE A 32 -31.03 -6.33 8.49
CA ILE A 32 -30.73 -5.05 7.85
C ILE A 32 -29.22 -5.00 7.58
N ILE A 33 -28.83 -4.96 6.31
CA ILE A 33 -27.43 -4.87 5.88
C ILE A 33 -26.98 -3.44 5.63
N CYS A 34 -27.93 -2.54 5.31
CA CYS A 34 -27.68 -1.10 5.27
C CYS A 34 -28.80 -0.37 6.01
N ALA A 35 -28.49 0.16 7.20
CA ALA A 35 -29.45 0.92 7.99
C ALA A 35 -29.87 2.24 7.31
N CYS A 36 -28.93 2.93 6.65
CA CYS A 36 -29.19 4.21 5.99
C CYS A 36 -30.20 4.09 4.84
N ALA A 37 -30.16 2.99 4.09
CA ALA A 37 -31.07 2.69 2.99
C ALA A 37 -32.23 1.76 3.40
N ASN A 38 -32.29 1.37 4.67
CA ASN A 38 -33.19 0.34 5.19
C ASN A 38 -33.20 -0.95 4.33
N LEU A 39 -32.03 -1.33 3.80
CA LEU A 39 -31.88 -2.46 2.89
C LEU A 39 -31.68 -3.74 3.69
N LYS A 40 -32.54 -4.72 3.46
CA LYS A 40 -32.46 -6.06 4.06
C LYS A 40 -31.69 -7.03 3.16
N LEU A 41 -31.09 -8.05 3.77
CA LEU A 41 -30.33 -9.08 3.07
C LEU A 41 -31.16 -9.78 1.98
N ASN A 42 -32.39 -10.18 2.29
CA ASN A 42 -33.25 -10.86 1.33
C ASN A 42 -33.61 -9.99 0.12
N ASP A 43 -33.88 -8.70 0.34
CA ASP A 43 -34.16 -7.75 -0.75
C ASP A 43 -32.94 -7.59 -1.66
N PHE A 44 -31.75 -7.47 -1.06
CA PHE A 44 -30.49 -7.39 -1.79
C PHE A 44 -30.20 -8.66 -2.61
N GLU A 45 -30.30 -9.85 -2.00
CA GLU A 45 -30.11 -11.11 -2.72
C GLU A 45 -31.10 -11.29 -3.87
N ARG A 46 -32.36 -10.89 -3.69
CA ARG A 46 -33.37 -10.89 -4.75
C ARG A 46 -32.94 -9.99 -5.91
N MET A 47 -32.50 -8.77 -5.62
CA MET A 47 -32.02 -7.83 -6.64
C MET A 47 -30.81 -8.36 -7.40
N VAL A 48 -29.85 -9.01 -6.72
CA VAL A 48 -28.70 -9.64 -7.38
C VAL A 48 -29.14 -10.76 -8.34
N ARG A 49 -30.16 -11.55 -7.98
CA ARG A 49 -30.70 -12.62 -8.83
C ARG A 49 -31.49 -12.09 -10.03
N GLU A 50 -32.24 -11.00 -9.85
CA GLU A 50 -33.04 -10.37 -10.91
C GLU A 50 -32.15 -9.64 -11.92
N LEU A 51 -31.07 -9.00 -11.46
CA LEU A 51 -30.19 -8.16 -12.26
C LEU A 51 -28.96 -8.94 -12.75
N ASN A 52 -29.25 -10.07 -13.41
CA ASN A 52 -28.30 -11.12 -13.73
C ASN A 52 -27.00 -10.61 -14.42
N ASP A 53 -27.03 -9.49 -15.15
CA ASP A 53 -25.88 -8.93 -15.91
C ASP A 53 -25.31 -7.63 -15.34
N GLN A 54 -25.86 -7.07 -14.26
CA GLN A 54 -25.41 -5.78 -13.74
C GLN A 54 -24.17 -5.89 -12.84
N SER A 55 -23.45 -4.78 -12.77
CA SER A 55 -22.30 -4.57 -11.89
C SER A 55 -22.76 -4.30 -10.46
N PHE A 56 -21.87 -4.48 -9.49
CA PHE A 56 -22.13 -4.12 -8.09
C PHE A 56 -22.53 -2.64 -7.95
N GLY A 57 -21.91 -1.76 -8.74
CA GLY A 57 -22.22 -0.33 -8.76
C GLY A 57 -23.66 -0.02 -9.16
N ASP A 58 -24.23 -0.75 -10.11
CA ASP A 58 -25.62 -0.54 -10.54
C ASP A 58 -26.62 -0.85 -9.41
N ILE A 59 -26.31 -1.86 -8.60
CA ILE A 59 -27.12 -2.23 -7.42
C ILE A 59 -27.01 -1.15 -6.34
N LEU A 60 -25.81 -0.59 -6.12
CA LEU A 60 -25.63 0.51 -5.16
C LEU A 60 -26.39 1.78 -5.61
N ILE A 61 -26.37 2.10 -6.91
CA ILE A 61 -27.15 3.22 -7.47
C ILE A 61 -28.65 2.99 -7.23
N LYS A 62 -29.14 1.77 -7.47
CA LYS A 62 -30.57 1.44 -7.35
C LYS A 62 -31.06 1.39 -5.90
N THR A 63 -30.20 0.98 -4.98
CA THR A 63 -30.54 0.83 -3.55
C THR A 63 -30.20 2.05 -2.71
N GLU A 64 -29.42 2.98 -3.28
CA GLU A 64 -28.79 4.11 -2.57
C GLU A 64 -27.89 3.68 -1.38
N ALA A 65 -27.62 2.39 -1.25
CA ALA A 65 -26.76 1.86 -0.20
C ALA A 65 -25.31 2.33 -0.44
N GLY A 66 -24.66 2.81 0.62
CA GLY A 66 -23.31 3.39 0.51
C GLY A 66 -23.26 4.90 0.27
N ASN A 67 -24.38 5.53 -0.12
CA ASN A 67 -24.39 6.98 -0.43
C ASN A 67 -24.34 7.86 0.81
N THR A 68 -24.93 7.43 1.93
CA THR A 68 -24.92 8.17 3.21
C THR A 68 -23.71 7.79 4.09
N CYS A 69 -23.32 6.52 4.11
CA CYS A 69 -22.15 6.03 4.82
C CYS A 69 -21.57 4.77 4.17
N THR A 70 -20.28 4.49 4.37
CA THR A 70 -19.57 3.36 3.74
C THR A 70 -19.55 2.08 4.58
N ALA A 71 -20.12 2.09 5.79
CA ALA A 71 -20.01 0.99 6.75
C ALA A 71 -20.57 -0.35 6.22
N CYS A 72 -21.65 -0.29 5.43
CA CYS A 72 -22.31 -1.47 4.85
C CYS A 72 -21.65 -2.01 3.58
N LEU A 73 -20.70 -1.28 2.97
CA LEU A 73 -20.20 -1.62 1.63
C LEU A 73 -19.46 -2.96 1.61
N LEU A 74 -18.71 -3.29 2.66
CA LEU A 74 -18.00 -4.57 2.76
C LEU A 74 -18.97 -5.75 2.86
N ASP A 75 -20.03 -5.63 3.66
CA ASP A 75 -21.06 -6.66 3.77
C ASP A 75 -21.81 -6.84 2.45
N LEU A 76 -22.18 -5.72 1.80
CA LEU A 76 -22.83 -5.73 0.49
C LEU A 76 -21.96 -6.40 -0.58
N GLU A 77 -20.66 -6.10 -0.63
CA GLU A 77 -19.73 -6.73 -1.56
C GLU A 77 -19.61 -8.23 -1.29
N TYR A 78 -19.49 -8.62 -0.01
CA TYR A 78 -19.46 -10.02 0.39
C TYR A 78 -20.72 -10.77 -0.08
N PHE A 79 -21.91 -10.24 0.20
CA PHE A 79 -23.17 -10.87 -0.19
C PHE A 79 -23.37 -10.88 -1.71
N PHE A 80 -22.91 -9.85 -2.43
CA PHE A 80 -22.96 -9.79 -3.88
C PHE A 80 -22.12 -10.92 -4.51
N VAL A 81 -20.87 -11.06 -4.07
CA VAL A 81 -19.96 -12.11 -4.53
C VAL A 81 -20.51 -13.49 -4.19
N LYS A 82 -21.02 -13.66 -2.96
CA LYS A 82 -21.64 -14.91 -2.50
C LYS A 82 -22.84 -15.30 -3.38
N ALA A 83 -23.78 -14.39 -3.60
CA ALA A 83 -24.98 -14.63 -4.41
C ALA A 83 -24.64 -14.92 -5.89
N LYS A 84 -23.65 -14.23 -6.49
CA LYS A 84 -23.17 -14.55 -7.85
C LYS A 84 -22.46 -15.91 -7.90
N SER A 85 -21.63 -16.24 -6.91
CA SER A 85 -20.90 -17.52 -6.86
C SER A 85 -21.83 -18.74 -6.74
N GLN A 86 -22.98 -18.60 -6.08
CA GLN A 86 -23.97 -19.67 -5.98
C GLN A 86 -24.68 -19.96 -7.32
N ASN A 87 -24.69 -19.00 -8.25
CA ASN A 87 -25.24 -19.13 -9.60
C ASN A 87 -24.17 -19.43 -10.68
N TYR A 88 -22.97 -19.82 -10.27
CA TYR A 88 -21.79 -20.02 -11.14
C TYR A 88 -22.08 -20.85 -12.40
N LYS A 89 -22.89 -21.92 -12.29
CA LYS A 89 -23.21 -22.81 -13.42
C LYS A 89 -23.93 -22.13 -14.59
N LYS A 90 -24.66 -21.04 -14.36
CA LYS A 90 -25.37 -20.28 -15.41
C LYS A 90 -24.42 -19.29 -16.10
N TYR A 91 -23.55 -18.66 -15.32
CA TYR A 91 -22.53 -17.72 -15.80
C TYR A 91 -21.39 -18.42 -16.56
N GLU A 92 -20.94 -19.59 -16.08
CA GLU A 92 -19.88 -20.39 -16.73
C GLU A 92 -20.28 -20.78 -18.16
N LYS A 93 -21.56 -21.12 -18.39
CA LYS A 93 -22.08 -21.45 -19.73
C LYS A 93 -22.13 -20.25 -20.69
N GLU A 94 -22.36 -19.04 -20.21
CA GLU A 94 -22.34 -17.82 -21.04
C GLU A 94 -20.91 -17.34 -21.32
N VAL A 95 -20.05 -17.39 -20.30
CA VAL A 95 -18.62 -17.06 -20.43
C VAL A 95 -17.93 -18.07 -21.35
N ASP A 96 -18.25 -19.37 -21.26
CA ASP A 96 -17.72 -20.38 -22.18
C ASP A 96 -18.20 -20.15 -23.61
N ARG A 97 -19.46 -19.75 -23.82
CA ARG A 97 -19.98 -19.39 -25.16
C ARG A 97 -19.29 -18.17 -25.75
N LEU A 98 -19.00 -17.16 -24.95
CA LEU A 98 -18.29 -15.95 -25.37
C LEU A 98 -16.79 -16.22 -25.60
N ASN A 99 -16.16 -17.02 -24.75
CA ASN A 99 -14.75 -17.41 -24.87
C ASN A 99 -14.50 -18.38 -26.03
N LEU A 100 -15.46 -19.24 -26.38
CA LEU A 100 -15.37 -20.11 -27.57
C LEU A 100 -15.37 -19.33 -28.88
N LYS A 101 -16.06 -18.18 -28.95
CA LYS A 101 -16.01 -17.27 -30.12
C LYS A 101 -14.70 -16.48 -30.22
N ASN A 102 -14.02 -16.24 -29.10
CA ASN A 102 -12.73 -15.53 -29.05
C ASN A 102 -11.51 -16.46 -28.93
N LYS A 103 -11.65 -17.76 -29.24
CA LYS A 103 -10.50 -18.64 -29.50
C LYS A 103 -9.84 -18.26 -30.84
N SER A 104 -9.29 -17.05 -30.92
CA SER A 104 -8.19 -16.78 -31.84
C SER A 104 -7.11 -17.83 -31.57
N SER A 105 -6.63 -18.50 -32.62
CA SER A 105 -5.62 -19.55 -32.50
C SER A 105 -4.46 -19.06 -31.64
N ILE A 106 -4.22 -19.77 -30.52
CA ILE A 106 -3.08 -19.52 -29.64
C ILE A 106 -1.83 -19.64 -30.53
N ASN A 107 -1.11 -18.53 -30.70
CA ASN A 107 0.09 -18.45 -31.51
C ASN A 107 1.06 -19.59 -31.12
N ILE A 108 1.70 -20.25 -32.09
CA ILE A 108 2.67 -21.34 -31.84
C ILE A 108 3.71 -20.93 -30.79
N LYS A 109 4.13 -19.66 -30.77
CA LYS A 109 5.04 -19.14 -29.73
C LYS A 109 4.47 -19.30 -28.32
N GLN A 110 3.18 -19.02 -28.11
CA GLN A 110 2.51 -19.19 -26.82
C GLN A 110 2.38 -20.68 -26.44
N GLN A 111 2.19 -21.57 -27.41
CA GLN A 111 2.18 -23.02 -27.16
C GLN A 111 3.55 -23.51 -26.70
N PHE A 112 4.62 -23.03 -27.33
CA PHE A 112 5.99 -23.31 -26.91
C PHE A 112 6.28 -22.81 -25.49
N TYR A 113 5.90 -21.57 -25.17
CA TYR A 113 6.05 -21.06 -23.79
C TYR A 113 5.25 -21.87 -22.77
N LYS A 114 4.01 -22.28 -23.09
CA LYS A 114 3.22 -23.16 -22.22
C LYS A 114 3.90 -24.51 -21.97
N ALA A 115 4.54 -25.09 -22.99
CA ALA A 115 5.28 -26.33 -22.83
C ALA A 115 6.51 -26.14 -21.93
N ILE A 116 7.24 -25.04 -22.07
CA ILE A 116 8.34 -24.68 -21.16
C ILE A 116 7.81 -24.50 -19.74
N ASP A 117 6.76 -23.69 -19.55
CA ASP A 117 6.18 -23.40 -18.23
C ASP A 117 5.63 -24.65 -17.54
N SER A 118 5.20 -25.66 -18.31
CA SER A 118 4.74 -26.94 -17.74
C SER A 118 5.86 -27.81 -17.16
N ILE A 119 7.10 -27.60 -17.60
CA ILE A 119 8.28 -28.38 -17.19
C ILE A 119 9.17 -27.55 -16.25
N ALA A 120 9.19 -26.23 -16.43
CA ALA A 120 9.97 -25.32 -15.62
C ALA A 120 9.43 -25.28 -14.18
N PRO A 121 10.31 -25.28 -13.16
CA PRO A 121 9.87 -25.08 -11.80
C PRO A 121 9.26 -23.68 -11.65
N PRO A 122 8.19 -23.51 -10.84
CA PRO A 122 7.61 -22.20 -10.60
C PRO A 122 8.66 -21.27 -9.97
N ILE A 123 8.98 -20.18 -10.66
CA ILE A 123 9.92 -19.17 -10.18
C ILE A 123 9.15 -18.13 -9.37
N ALA A 124 9.43 -18.07 -8.06
CA ALA A 124 8.85 -17.05 -7.20
C ALA A 124 9.46 -15.68 -7.53
N TRP A 125 8.72 -14.86 -8.29
CA TRP A 125 9.10 -13.46 -8.48
C TRP A 125 8.78 -12.66 -7.20
N ALA A 126 9.83 -12.16 -6.57
CA ALA A 126 9.74 -11.19 -5.48
C ALA A 126 10.14 -9.80 -5.98
N PRO A 127 9.19 -8.88 -6.24
CA PRO A 127 9.55 -7.50 -6.49
C PRO A 127 10.22 -6.91 -5.23
N THR A 128 11.27 -6.12 -5.42
CA THR A 128 11.82 -5.31 -4.34
C THR A 128 10.80 -4.27 -3.95
N ASN A 129 10.45 -4.22 -2.67
CA ASN A 129 9.64 -3.13 -2.12
C ASN A 129 10.56 -2.07 -1.53
N PHE A 130 10.15 -0.82 -1.64
CA PHE A 130 10.91 0.32 -1.13
C PHE A 130 10.04 1.07 -0.13
N ILE A 131 10.62 1.49 0.98
CA ILE A 131 9.96 2.37 1.96
C ILE A 131 10.90 3.50 2.35
N PRO A 132 10.39 4.70 2.64
CA PRO A 132 11.19 5.76 3.24
C PRO A 132 11.48 5.40 4.70
N ILE A 133 12.62 5.82 5.20
CA ILE A 133 12.93 5.83 6.63
C ILE A 133 13.00 7.29 7.04
N ILE A 134 12.10 7.70 7.92
CA ILE A 134 11.99 9.07 8.41
C ILE A 134 12.46 9.09 9.87
N LYS A 135 13.35 10.01 10.19
CA LYS A 135 13.89 10.20 11.54
C LYS A 135 13.83 11.66 11.94
N GLY A 136 13.35 11.92 13.15
CA GLY A 136 13.38 13.21 13.82
C GLY A 136 13.79 13.03 15.27
N SER A 137 13.68 14.08 16.08
CA SER A 137 14.00 14.02 17.51
C SER A 137 13.18 12.98 18.27
N SER A 138 11.90 12.81 17.90
CA SER A 138 10.97 11.85 18.52
C SER A 138 10.16 11.06 17.48
N ILE A 139 10.72 10.87 16.28
CA ILE A 139 10.05 10.17 15.18
C ILE A 139 10.76 8.85 14.92
N GLU A 140 9.99 7.78 14.89
CA GLU A 140 10.47 6.41 14.66
C GLU A 140 9.89 5.87 13.36
N THR A 141 10.65 5.04 12.65
CA THR A 141 10.13 4.28 11.51
C THR A 141 10.26 2.79 11.80
N TRP A 142 9.15 2.08 11.78
CA TRP A 142 9.08 0.64 11.98
C TRP A 142 8.73 -0.08 10.69
N LEU A 143 9.24 -1.29 10.51
CA LEU A 143 8.92 -2.20 9.41
C LEU A 143 8.29 -3.45 10.02
N THR A 144 7.13 -3.82 9.50
CA THR A 144 6.39 -5.03 9.88
C THR A 144 6.25 -5.94 8.66
N ILE A 145 6.62 -7.21 8.81
CA ILE A 145 6.41 -8.25 7.81
C ILE A 145 5.72 -9.42 8.50
N THR A 146 4.47 -9.66 8.16
CA THR A 146 3.67 -10.78 8.65
C THR A 146 3.65 -11.91 7.63
N ASN A 147 3.59 -13.15 8.11
CA ASN A 147 3.49 -14.33 7.26
C ASN A 147 2.45 -15.31 7.81
N HIS A 148 1.19 -14.90 7.75
CA HIS A 148 0.06 -15.76 8.13
C HIS A 148 -0.51 -16.49 6.91
N ASP A 149 -1.07 -17.67 7.15
CA ASP A 149 -1.84 -18.40 6.16
C ASP A 149 -3.10 -17.62 5.75
N LEU A 150 -3.60 -17.90 4.55
CA LEU A 150 -4.89 -17.37 4.10
C LEU A 150 -6.00 -18.01 4.93
N LEU A 151 -6.86 -17.18 5.54
CA LEU A 151 -7.96 -17.62 6.41
C LEU A 151 -8.95 -18.60 5.75
N PHE A 152 -8.95 -18.70 4.41
CA PHE A 152 -9.94 -19.46 3.63
C PHE A 152 -9.31 -20.47 2.65
N SER A 153 -8.08 -20.92 2.90
CA SER A 153 -7.43 -21.90 2.01
C SER A 153 -6.76 -23.03 2.79
N ASP A 154 -7.03 -24.27 2.40
CA ASP A 154 -6.34 -25.46 2.91
C ASP A 154 -4.86 -25.51 2.50
N ARG A 155 -4.45 -24.66 1.56
CA ARG A 155 -3.09 -24.59 1.05
C ARG A 155 -2.23 -23.70 1.96
N LYS A 156 -1.26 -24.33 2.61
CA LYS A 156 -0.28 -23.67 3.49
C LYS A 156 0.62 -22.71 2.71
N SER A 157 0.95 -21.58 3.33
CA SER A 157 2.02 -20.69 2.90
C SER A 157 3.40 -21.31 3.20
N ALA A 158 4.46 -20.65 2.74
CA ALA A 158 5.84 -21.01 3.07
C ALA A 158 6.47 -19.96 3.99
N PRO A 159 7.47 -20.33 4.82
CA PRO A 159 8.36 -19.35 5.43
C PRO A 159 8.96 -18.40 4.38
N ILE A 160 9.21 -17.16 4.79
CA ILE A 160 9.69 -16.10 3.91
C ILE A 160 11.11 -15.69 4.31
N LYS A 161 12.04 -15.77 3.36
CA LYS A 161 13.37 -15.15 3.46
C LYS A 161 13.27 -13.67 3.11
N VAL A 162 13.62 -12.82 4.06
CA VAL A 162 13.66 -11.37 3.91
C VAL A 162 15.11 -10.91 3.74
N THR A 163 15.41 -10.22 2.65
CA THR A 163 16.65 -9.45 2.51
C THR A 163 16.33 -7.97 2.61
N LEU A 164 16.78 -7.35 3.70
CA LEU A 164 16.64 -5.93 3.98
C LEU A 164 17.97 -5.21 3.72
N LYS A 165 17.95 -4.15 2.92
CA LYS A 165 19.07 -3.20 2.80
C LYS A 165 18.60 -1.82 3.22
N ILE A 166 19.29 -1.21 4.17
CA ILE A 166 19.03 0.16 4.62
C ILE A 166 20.06 1.07 3.99
N ARG A 167 19.60 2.16 3.41
CA ARG A 167 20.41 3.18 2.76
C ARG A 167 20.21 4.54 3.41
N ASP A 168 21.28 5.31 3.47
CA ASP A 168 21.23 6.70 3.91
C ASP A 168 20.74 7.64 2.79
N LYS A 169 20.62 8.93 3.11
CA LYS A 169 20.29 10.01 2.18
C LYS A 169 21.10 9.96 0.86
N LYS A 170 22.38 9.61 0.94
CA LYS A 170 23.30 9.57 -0.22
C LYS A 170 23.20 8.27 -1.03
N GLY A 171 22.36 7.33 -0.59
CA GLY A 171 22.17 6.03 -1.20
C GLY A 171 23.21 4.99 -0.82
N ARG A 172 24.07 5.29 0.17
CA ARG A 172 25.06 4.32 0.68
C ARG A 172 24.35 3.26 1.50
N CYS A 173 24.66 2.00 1.26
CA CYS A 173 24.12 0.89 2.05
C CYS A 173 24.81 0.86 3.42
N ILE A 174 24.09 1.23 4.47
CA ILE A 174 24.62 1.32 5.85
C ILE A 174 24.29 0.08 6.69
N CYS A 175 23.25 -0.68 6.31
CA CYS A 175 22.93 -1.94 6.96
C CYS A 175 22.35 -2.93 5.96
N LYS A 176 22.68 -4.22 6.13
CA LYS A 176 22.09 -5.32 5.37
C LYS A 176 21.75 -6.46 6.32
N LYS A 177 20.51 -6.93 6.29
CA LYS A 177 20.04 -8.06 7.10
C LYS A 177 19.43 -9.13 6.19
N LYS A 178 19.64 -10.39 6.56
CA LYS A 178 18.94 -11.55 6.01
C LYS A 178 18.20 -12.20 7.17
N LEU A 179 16.89 -12.34 7.04
CA LEU A 179 16.01 -12.80 8.10
C LEU A 179 15.08 -13.87 7.54
N LEU A 180 14.57 -14.72 8.42
CA LEU A 180 13.55 -15.71 8.10
C LEU A 180 12.31 -15.39 8.94
N VAL A 181 11.17 -15.31 8.29
CA VAL A 181 9.86 -15.16 8.94
C VAL A 181 9.14 -16.49 8.77
N GLY A 182 8.91 -17.21 9.87
CA GLY A 182 8.19 -18.48 9.86
C GLY A 182 6.72 -18.29 9.52
N LEU A 183 5.98 -19.39 9.46
CA LEU A 183 4.53 -19.33 9.27
C LEU A 183 3.87 -18.97 10.59
N GLY A 184 2.94 -18.02 10.55
CA GLY A 184 2.31 -17.44 11.74
C GLY A 184 3.16 -16.40 12.46
N ASP A 185 4.39 -16.15 11.99
CA ASP A 185 5.29 -15.19 12.61
C ASP A 185 5.09 -13.77 12.07
N GLU A 186 5.46 -12.81 12.92
CA GLU A 186 5.62 -11.40 12.58
C GLU A 186 7.07 -10.97 12.82
N LEU A 187 7.65 -10.30 11.83
CA LEU A 187 8.91 -9.58 11.97
C LEU A 187 8.63 -8.09 12.11
N LYS A 188 8.94 -7.53 13.29
CA LYS A 188 8.86 -6.08 13.55
C LYS A 188 10.25 -5.50 13.82
N LEU A 189 10.67 -4.51 13.02
CA LEU A 189 12.01 -3.92 13.06
C LEU A 189 11.97 -2.40 13.09
N ARG A 190 12.66 -1.79 14.05
CA ARG A 190 12.87 -0.34 14.08
C ARG A 190 14.03 0.07 13.18
N LEU A 191 13.73 0.85 12.13
CA LEU A 191 14.67 1.19 11.06
C LEU A 191 15.42 2.51 11.28
N ASP A 192 14.82 3.50 11.92
CA ASP A 192 15.42 4.83 12.17
C ASP A 192 16.70 4.77 13.03
N LYS A 193 16.86 3.70 13.83
CA LYS A 193 18.07 3.45 14.62
C LYS A 193 19.34 3.35 13.76
N HIS A 194 19.20 3.05 12.47
CA HIS A 194 20.33 2.94 11.55
C HIS A 194 20.75 4.27 10.93
N LEU A 195 19.94 5.33 11.00
CA LEU A 195 20.28 6.65 10.46
C LEU A 195 20.95 7.52 11.53
N THR A 196 21.95 8.31 11.14
CA THR A 196 22.50 9.38 11.98
C THR A 196 21.62 10.62 11.86
N TYR A 197 21.12 11.14 12.98
CA TYR A 197 20.30 12.36 12.98
C TYR A 197 21.19 13.60 12.80
N ASP A 198 20.88 14.46 11.83
CA ASP A 198 21.71 15.61 11.42
C ASP A 198 21.13 16.97 11.85
N SER A 199 20.36 17.01 12.94
CA SER A 199 19.74 18.22 13.54
C SER A 199 18.76 19.00 12.65
N LYS A 200 18.45 18.48 11.46
CA LYS A 200 17.37 18.97 10.60
C LYS A 200 16.01 18.49 11.12
N PRO A 201 14.89 19.13 10.73
CA PRO A 201 13.57 18.70 11.19
C PRO A 201 13.32 17.22 10.88
N LEU A 202 13.78 16.74 9.72
CA LEU A 202 13.72 15.34 9.32
C LEU A 202 15.04 14.91 8.65
N THR A 203 15.58 13.78 9.09
CA THR A 203 16.60 13.00 8.39
C THR A 203 15.91 11.87 7.64
N VAL A 204 16.33 11.60 6.41
CA VAL A 204 15.74 10.55 5.57
C VAL A 204 16.74 9.51 5.09
N GLY A 205 16.22 8.32 4.82
CA GLY A 205 16.88 7.22 4.13
C GLY A 205 15.83 6.31 3.51
N ALA A 206 16.23 5.10 3.11
CA ALA A 206 15.30 4.13 2.53
C ALA A 206 15.64 2.70 2.92
N ALA A 207 14.62 1.85 2.99
CA ALA A 207 14.76 0.41 3.13
C ALA A 207 14.30 -0.30 1.85
N TYR A 208 15.13 -1.21 1.37
CA TYR A 208 14.92 -2.05 0.19
C TYR A 208 14.66 -3.47 0.70
N ILE A 209 13.45 -3.97 0.45
CA ILE A 209 12.93 -5.19 1.07
C ILE A 209 12.63 -6.20 -0.04
N ASN A 210 13.35 -7.32 -0.03
CA ASN A 210 13.08 -8.45 -0.92
C ASN A 210 12.55 -9.62 -0.08
N THR A 211 11.40 -10.15 -0.44
CA THR A 211 10.72 -11.26 0.25
C THR A 211 10.59 -12.46 -0.68
N HIS A 212 11.28 -13.56 -0.38
CA HIS A 212 11.20 -14.79 -1.16
C HIS A 212 10.65 -15.92 -0.31
N ALA A 213 9.65 -16.64 -0.82
CA ALA A 213 9.22 -17.90 -0.22
C ALA A 213 10.39 -18.91 -0.27
N VAL A 214 10.57 -19.70 0.80
CA VAL A 214 11.64 -20.71 0.86
C VAL A 214 11.39 -21.85 -0.13
N TYR A 215 10.12 -22.16 -0.41
CA TYR A 215 9.68 -23.15 -1.39
C TYR A 215 8.36 -22.68 -2.04
N PRO A 216 7.97 -23.23 -3.20
CA PRO A 216 6.70 -22.89 -3.84
C PRO A 216 5.50 -23.19 -2.93
N ALA A 217 4.67 -22.19 -2.66
CA ALA A 217 3.50 -22.30 -1.80
C ALA A 217 2.46 -21.20 -2.13
N MET A 218 1.28 -21.26 -1.51
CA MET A 218 0.32 -20.16 -1.61
C MET A 218 0.87 -18.91 -0.93
N ARG A 219 0.63 -17.76 -1.56
CA ARG A 219 1.05 -16.46 -1.05
C ARG A 219 -0.12 -15.84 -0.27
N GLY A 220 0.03 -15.75 1.04
CA GLY A 220 -0.81 -14.89 1.88
C GLY A 220 -0.55 -13.40 1.61
N THR A 221 -1.06 -12.54 2.48
CA THR A 221 -0.76 -11.09 2.43
C THR A 221 0.67 -10.83 2.89
N ILE A 222 1.63 -10.89 1.95
CA ILE A 222 3.07 -10.73 2.26
C ILE A 222 3.60 -9.31 2.01
N ARG A 223 2.71 -8.32 1.84
CA ARG A 223 3.13 -6.94 1.56
C ARG A 223 3.73 -6.36 2.84
N PRO A 224 5.05 -6.06 2.89
CA PRO A 224 5.63 -5.39 4.04
C PRO A 224 4.85 -4.12 4.34
N GLN A 225 4.71 -3.79 5.61
CA GLN A 225 4.11 -2.54 6.07
C GLN A 225 5.18 -1.74 6.79
N PHE A 226 5.07 -0.42 6.76
CA PHE A 226 5.89 0.42 7.60
C PHE A 226 5.01 1.40 8.37
N GLU A 227 5.46 1.73 9.57
CA GLU A 227 4.77 2.62 10.49
C GLU A 227 5.69 3.80 10.80
N ILE A 228 5.14 5.01 10.81
CA ILE A 228 5.81 6.20 11.34
C ILE A 228 5.15 6.50 12.68
N LEU A 229 5.92 6.44 13.76
CA LEU A 229 5.46 6.78 15.10
C LEU A 229 6.01 8.15 15.49
N ALA A 230 5.12 9.03 15.93
CA ALA A 230 5.44 10.33 16.50
C ALA A 230 4.72 10.48 17.86
N PRO A 231 5.07 11.47 18.70
CA PRO A 231 4.58 11.56 20.08
C PRO A 231 3.06 11.55 20.24
N LYS A 232 2.30 12.07 19.28
CA LYS A 232 0.84 12.20 19.34
C LYS A 232 0.12 11.50 18.19
N GLY A 233 0.81 10.67 17.41
CA GLY A 233 0.21 10.04 16.24
C GLY A 233 1.04 8.92 15.65
N ALA A 234 0.35 8.03 14.95
CA ALA A 234 0.95 6.95 14.19
C ALA A 234 0.25 6.88 12.83
N CYS A 235 1.02 6.60 11.78
CA CYS A 235 0.46 6.24 10.48
C CYS A 235 1.19 5.01 9.95
N ALA A 236 0.48 4.19 9.18
CA ALA A 236 0.98 2.95 8.62
C ALA A 236 0.64 2.87 7.14
N LEU A 237 1.53 2.26 6.36
CA LEU A 237 1.39 2.17 4.92
C LEU A 237 2.02 0.90 4.37
N HIS A 238 1.44 0.34 3.31
CA HIS A 238 2.03 -0.79 2.63
C HIS A 238 3.26 -0.36 1.82
N ALA A 239 4.34 -1.11 1.96
CA ALA A 239 5.46 -1.05 1.05
C ALA A 239 5.03 -1.47 -0.35
N GLN A 240 5.61 -0.83 -1.34
CA GLN A 240 5.28 -1.07 -2.74
C GLN A 240 6.55 -1.19 -3.57
N GLY A 241 6.39 -1.87 -4.71
CA GLY A 241 7.43 -2.07 -5.69
C GLY A 241 7.82 -0.78 -6.40
N ASP A 242 8.74 -0.90 -7.34
CA ASP A 242 9.19 0.24 -8.13
C ASP A 242 8.06 0.77 -9.03
N VAL A 243 7.99 2.08 -9.21
CA VAL A 243 7.25 2.70 -10.31
C VAL A 243 8.26 3.21 -11.30
N GLY A 244 8.00 2.96 -12.58
CA GLY A 244 8.86 3.45 -13.67
C GLY A 244 8.96 4.99 -13.65
N PRO A 245 9.75 5.56 -14.57
CA PRO A 245 9.77 7.01 -14.75
C PRO A 245 8.38 7.55 -15.06
N GLY A 246 8.09 8.78 -14.64
CA GLY A 246 6.84 9.43 -14.98
C GLY A 246 6.47 10.59 -14.07
N ASP A 247 5.22 11.01 -14.24
CA ASP A 247 4.60 12.10 -13.51
C ASP A 247 3.77 11.53 -12.36
N THR A 248 4.05 12.00 -11.15
CA THR A 248 3.28 11.67 -9.95
C THR A 248 2.47 12.88 -9.50
N TRP A 249 1.19 12.65 -9.19
CA TRP A 249 0.23 13.69 -8.87
C TRP A 249 -0.28 13.54 -7.45
N PHE A 250 -0.28 14.64 -6.70
CA PHE A 250 -0.91 14.73 -5.38
C PHE A 250 -1.83 15.93 -5.34
N THR A 251 -3.01 15.76 -4.73
CA THR A 251 -3.89 16.87 -4.38
C THR A 251 -3.71 17.17 -2.91
N VAL A 252 -3.34 18.40 -2.58
CA VAL A 252 -3.07 18.84 -1.20
C VAL A 252 -3.81 20.14 -0.90
N GLN A 253 -3.90 20.50 0.38
CA GLN A 253 -4.39 21.80 0.84
C GLN A 253 -3.25 22.55 1.53
N ASN A 254 -3.20 23.88 1.42
CA ASN A 254 -2.19 24.69 2.11
C ASN A 254 -2.74 25.18 3.45
N ARG A 255 -2.26 24.62 4.57
CA ARG A 255 -2.64 25.02 5.93
C ARG A 255 -1.39 25.23 6.78
N PRO A 256 -0.57 26.25 6.50
CA PRO A 256 0.78 26.37 7.06
C PRO A 256 0.81 26.52 8.59
N ASN A 257 -0.29 26.94 9.21
CA ASN A 257 -0.43 27.03 10.66
C ASN A 257 -0.72 25.66 11.31
N ASP A 258 -1.34 24.74 10.58
CA ASP A 258 -1.79 23.44 11.10
C ASP A 258 -0.85 22.30 10.69
N GLN A 259 -0.29 22.39 9.48
CA GLN A 259 0.45 21.29 8.86
C GLN A 259 1.70 21.75 8.11
N ARG A 260 2.63 20.81 7.97
CA ARG A 260 3.82 20.89 7.13
C ARG A 260 3.78 19.73 6.13
N LEU A 261 3.94 20.05 4.86
CA LEU A 261 3.88 19.07 3.78
C LEU A 261 5.28 18.77 3.27
N PHE A 262 5.58 17.50 3.05
CA PHE A 262 6.87 17.06 2.53
C PHE A 262 6.68 16.04 1.42
N PHE A 263 7.52 16.10 0.39
CA PHE A 263 7.81 14.93 -0.43
C PHE A 263 9.01 14.19 0.12
N VAL A 264 8.89 12.88 0.24
CA VAL A 264 10.04 11.98 0.41
C VAL A 264 10.25 11.23 -0.90
N LEU A 265 11.39 11.51 -1.54
CA LEU A 265 11.76 11.00 -2.85
C LEU A 265 12.79 9.90 -2.67
N VAL A 266 12.49 8.68 -3.08
CA VAL A 266 13.39 7.53 -3.01
C VAL A 266 13.81 7.15 -4.43
N ASN A 267 15.05 7.48 -4.82
CA ASN A 267 15.59 7.06 -6.10
C ASN A 267 15.83 5.55 -6.06
N THR A 268 14.98 4.75 -6.68
CA THR A 268 15.13 3.29 -6.72
C THR A 268 16.18 2.86 -7.74
N PHE A 269 16.56 3.75 -8.66
CA PHE A 269 17.49 3.51 -9.74
C PHE A 269 18.97 3.58 -9.30
N HIS A 270 19.83 2.87 -10.03
CA HIS A 270 21.26 2.70 -9.72
C HIS A 270 22.16 3.86 -10.19
N ARG A 271 21.57 4.91 -10.75
CA ARG A 271 22.26 6.11 -11.23
C ARG A 271 21.56 7.34 -10.66
N PRO A 272 22.26 8.47 -10.49
CA PRO A 272 21.63 9.72 -10.07
C PRO A 272 20.60 10.20 -11.10
N GLN A 273 19.65 11.00 -10.65
CA GLN A 273 18.61 11.61 -11.49
C GLN A 273 18.24 13.00 -10.98
N SER A 274 17.62 13.80 -11.85
CA SER A 274 16.98 15.05 -11.48
C SER A 274 15.47 14.85 -11.32
N VAL A 275 14.87 15.59 -10.39
CA VAL A 275 13.42 15.66 -10.20
C VAL A 275 12.97 17.11 -10.35
N SER A 276 11.83 17.29 -11.02
CA SER A 276 11.15 18.58 -11.10
C SER A 276 9.84 18.51 -10.31
N ILE A 277 9.56 19.56 -9.53
CA ILE A 277 8.35 19.67 -8.72
C ILE A 277 7.64 20.96 -9.11
N SER A 278 6.41 20.86 -9.59
CA SER A 278 5.60 22.03 -9.98
C SER A 278 4.40 22.19 -9.06
N LEU A 279 4.29 23.36 -8.41
CA LEU A 279 3.18 23.72 -7.55
C LEU A 279 2.74 25.17 -7.75
N PRO A 280 1.44 25.47 -7.76
CA PRO A 280 0.34 24.56 -8.08
C PRO A 280 0.33 24.26 -9.59
N PHE A 281 0.18 23.00 -10.00
CA PHE A 281 0.15 22.65 -11.43
C PHE A 281 -1.20 22.98 -12.07
N GLU A 282 -2.29 22.70 -11.37
CA GLU A 282 -3.64 23.07 -11.76
C GLU A 282 -4.19 24.02 -10.71
N LEU A 283 -4.41 25.27 -11.12
CA LEU A 283 -5.35 26.13 -10.43
C LEU A 283 -6.56 26.32 -11.33
N TYR A 284 -7.74 26.18 -10.73
CA TYR A 284 -8.93 26.93 -11.14
C TYR A 284 -8.51 28.37 -11.52
N PRO A 285 -9.10 28.97 -12.57
CA PRO A 285 -8.54 30.10 -13.33
C PRO A 285 -8.10 31.25 -12.40
N SER A 286 -6.83 31.22 -12.00
CA SER A 286 -6.25 32.12 -11.00
C SER A 286 -5.22 33.07 -11.61
N GLY A 287 -4.82 32.81 -12.86
CA GLY A 287 -3.76 33.56 -13.54
C GLY A 287 -2.37 33.41 -12.90
N LEU A 288 -2.21 32.55 -11.90
CA LEU A 288 -0.92 32.34 -11.23
C LEU A 288 -0.03 31.38 -12.02
N ALA A 289 1.21 31.80 -12.25
CA ALA A 289 2.23 30.93 -12.80
C ALA A 289 2.61 29.85 -11.77
N PRO A 290 2.78 28.59 -12.18
CA PRO A 290 3.28 27.54 -11.31
C PRO A 290 4.70 27.88 -10.84
N LYS A 291 4.96 27.72 -9.55
CA LYS A 291 6.30 27.67 -9.00
C LYS A 291 6.88 26.29 -9.30
N THR A 292 7.94 26.27 -10.08
CA THR A 292 8.66 25.03 -10.41
C THR A 292 10.00 25.01 -9.69
N VAL A 293 10.27 23.92 -8.98
CA VAL A 293 11.60 23.56 -8.53
C VAL A 293 12.17 22.58 -9.53
N ASP A 294 13.07 23.07 -10.37
CA ASP A 294 13.76 22.25 -11.35
C ASP A 294 15.07 21.68 -10.79
N ASN A 295 15.44 20.52 -11.31
CA ASN A 295 16.75 19.89 -11.09
C ASN A 295 17.07 19.58 -9.62
N LEU A 296 16.08 19.15 -8.84
CA LEU A 296 16.34 18.57 -7.52
C LEU A 296 17.15 17.29 -7.70
N TYR A 297 18.42 17.35 -7.30
CA TYR A 297 19.37 16.25 -7.48
C TYR A 297 19.08 15.10 -6.50
N LEU A 298 18.84 13.89 -7.04
CA LEU A 298 18.80 12.66 -6.27
C LEU A 298 19.98 11.75 -6.59
N PRO A 299 20.84 11.43 -5.59
CA PRO A 299 21.92 10.46 -5.75
C PRO A 299 21.40 9.08 -6.19
N ALA A 300 22.28 8.27 -6.79
CA ALA A 300 21.98 6.86 -7.07
C ALA A 300 21.57 6.13 -5.79
N HIS A 301 20.40 5.46 -5.80
CA HIS A 301 19.82 4.85 -4.61
C HIS A 301 19.58 5.79 -3.42
N GLY A 302 19.65 7.10 -3.64
CA GLY A 302 19.53 8.14 -2.64
C GLY A 302 18.10 8.40 -2.23
N THR A 303 17.96 9.18 -1.16
CA THR A 303 16.67 9.65 -0.68
C THR A 303 16.77 11.14 -0.40
N GLU A 304 15.75 11.90 -0.75
CA GLU A 304 15.69 13.33 -0.47
C GLU A 304 14.34 13.66 0.18
N VAL A 305 14.34 14.68 1.02
CA VAL A 305 13.12 15.27 1.58
C VAL A 305 12.99 16.70 1.08
N TYR A 306 11.86 17.01 0.49
CA TYR A 306 11.54 18.35 0.01
C TYR A 306 10.32 18.87 0.76
N GLU A 307 10.50 19.94 1.54
CA GLU A 307 9.38 20.61 2.22
C GLU A 307 8.66 21.54 1.24
N ILE A 308 7.36 21.36 1.14
CA ILE A 308 6.49 22.12 0.26
C ILE A 308 6.15 23.44 0.93
N ASN A 309 6.81 24.50 0.50
CA ASN A 309 6.61 25.85 1.02
C ASN A 309 5.95 26.74 -0.02
N CYS A 310 4.70 27.11 0.26
CA CYS A 310 3.99 28.17 -0.45
C CYS A 310 4.45 29.53 0.11
N ASP A 311 4.97 30.41 -0.75
CA ASP A 311 5.27 31.78 -0.35
C ASP A 311 3.98 32.54 0.03
N GLU A 312 4.11 33.76 0.55
CA GLU A 312 2.96 34.55 1.01
C GLU A 312 1.94 34.83 -0.09
N LEU A 313 2.41 35.12 -1.31
CA LEU A 313 1.55 35.40 -2.46
C LEU A 313 0.75 34.15 -2.85
N LEU A 314 1.43 33.01 -2.99
CA LEU A 314 0.81 31.74 -3.32
C LEU A 314 -0.12 31.28 -2.20
N SER A 315 0.30 31.40 -0.94
CA SER A 315 -0.51 31.04 0.23
C SER A 315 -1.81 31.84 0.29
N LYS A 316 -1.75 33.15 0.04
CA LYS A 316 -2.92 34.03 0.01
C LYS A 316 -3.89 33.64 -1.12
N ALA A 317 -3.35 33.29 -2.28
CA ALA A 317 -4.18 32.94 -3.42
C ALA A 317 -4.81 31.54 -3.32
N LEU A 318 -4.06 30.57 -2.78
CA LEU A 318 -4.57 29.24 -2.48
C LEU A 318 -5.61 29.28 -1.37
N SER A 319 -5.38 30.11 -0.33
CA SER A 319 -6.14 30.03 0.92
C SER A 319 -6.18 28.56 1.38
N GLU A 320 -7.35 28.03 1.75
CA GLU A 320 -7.53 26.61 2.10
C GLU A 320 -7.97 25.72 0.92
N LYS A 321 -7.97 26.23 -0.32
CA LYS A 321 -8.43 25.45 -1.47
C LYS A 321 -7.45 24.33 -1.79
N PRO A 322 -7.96 23.14 -2.19
CA PRO A 322 -7.08 22.08 -2.67
C PRO A 322 -6.43 22.48 -4.00
N PHE A 323 -5.20 22.03 -4.21
CA PHE A 323 -4.44 22.22 -5.44
C PHE A 323 -3.60 20.99 -5.76
N SER A 324 -3.31 20.81 -7.05
CA SER A 324 -2.48 19.70 -7.53
C SER A 324 -1.01 20.07 -7.53
N ILE A 325 -0.18 19.13 -7.12
CA ILE A 325 1.28 19.19 -7.23
C ILE A 325 1.74 18.05 -8.14
N ASN A 326 2.59 18.39 -9.09
CA ASN A 326 3.23 17.44 -9.99
C ASN A 326 4.68 17.18 -9.54
N VAL A 327 5.07 15.92 -9.48
CA VAL A 327 6.46 15.49 -9.28
C VAL A 327 6.86 14.66 -10.50
N LYS A 328 7.78 15.20 -11.29
CA LYS A 328 8.28 14.58 -12.52
C LYS A 328 9.67 13.98 -12.29
N THR A 329 9.81 12.70 -12.58
CA THR A 329 11.07 11.97 -12.37
C THR A 329 11.60 11.42 -13.70
N GLU A 330 12.89 11.60 -13.95
CA GLU A 330 13.54 11.10 -15.18
C GLU A 330 13.65 9.57 -15.20
N ARG A 331 13.67 8.95 -14.01
CA ARG A 331 13.88 7.52 -13.80
C ARG A 331 12.97 7.02 -12.70
N SER A 332 13.03 5.71 -12.47
CA SER A 332 12.32 5.08 -11.37
C SER A 332 12.59 5.78 -10.04
N CYS A 333 11.52 6.20 -9.38
CA CYS A 333 11.57 6.93 -8.13
C CYS A 333 10.25 6.71 -7.39
N ARG A 334 10.31 6.45 -6.08
CA ARG A 334 9.10 6.40 -5.25
C ARG A 334 8.90 7.76 -4.61
N VAL A 335 7.69 8.29 -4.73
CA VAL A 335 7.31 9.57 -4.16
C VAL A 335 6.28 9.32 -3.07
N TYR A 336 6.62 9.75 -1.86
CA TYR A 336 5.72 9.73 -0.72
C TYR A 336 5.33 11.16 -0.38
N LEU A 337 4.05 11.41 -0.15
CA LEU A 337 3.57 12.65 0.45
C LEU A 337 3.42 12.43 1.95
N LEU A 338 4.16 13.22 2.73
CA LEU A 338 4.09 13.22 4.18
C LEU A 338 3.43 14.53 4.63
N CYS A 339 2.34 14.43 5.39
CA CYS A 339 1.68 15.55 6.03
C CYS A 339 1.93 15.46 7.54
N GLY A 340 2.77 16.34 8.07
CA GLY A 340 3.03 16.44 9.50
C GLY A 340 2.26 17.60 10.13
N SER A 341 1.99 17.55 11.43
CA SER A 341 1.59 18.75 12.18
C SER A 341 2.70 19.82 12.17
N ALA A 342 2.39 21.07 12.51
CA ALA A 342 3.39 22.14 12.61
C ALA A 342 4.63 21.75 13.46
N ASN A 343 4.39 21.04 14.57
CA ASN A 343 5.42 20.57 15.50
C ASN A 343 5.99 19.18 15.16
N LEU A 344 5.54 18.56 14.06
CA LEU A 344 5.95 17.23 13.64
C LEU A 344 5.69 16.13 14.70
N ASP A 345 4.64 16.31 15.51
CA ASP A 345 4.21 15.36 16.54
C ASP A 345 3.12 14.40 16.08
N GLN A 346 2.59 14.59 14.87
CA GLN A 346 1.63 13.73 14.17
C GLN A 346 1.98 13.68 12.69
N PHE A 347 1.72 12.53 12.05
CA PHE A 347 1.92 12.36 10.61
C PHE A 347 0.77 11.61 9.96
N SER A 348 0.50 11.96 8.72
CA SER A 348 -0.21 11.14 7.73
C SER A 348 0.71 10.95 6.52
N ILE A 349 0.64 9.79 5.88
CA ILE A 349 1.47 9.46 4.73
C ILE A 349 0.63 8.83 3.63
N ASP A 350 0.93 9.23 2.39
CA ASP A 350 0.36 8.65 1.18
C ASP A 350 1.47 8.42 0.14
N HIS A 351 1.20 7.61 -0.87
CA HIS A 351 2.14 7.31 -1.94
C HIS A 351 1.45 7.03 -3.26
N ARG A 352 2.20 7.14 -4.35
CA ARG A 352 1.77 6.82 -5.70
C ARG A 352 2.79 5.91 -6.39
#